data_AF-A0A3C1N515-F1
#
_entry.id   AF-A0A3C1N515-F1
#
_cell.length_a   1.000
_cell.length_b   1.000
_cell.length_c   1.000
_cell.angle_alpha   90.00
_cell.angle_beta   90.00
_cell.angle_gamma   90.00
#
_symmetry.space_group_name_H-M   'P 1'
#
loop_
_entity.id
_entity.type
_entity.pdbx_description
1 polymer ?
#
loop_
_entity_poly.entity_id
_entity_poly.type
_entity_poly.pdbx_seq_one_letter_code
_entity_poly.pdbx_strand_id
1 'polypeptide(L)'
;YVCAPGDVVIHNRQLVHGAFANTSKDSRVSFTFGTHRRSSILDVEAGLHNTTAVYDAARILERSRMIGYAIDARRQYFPEETPYCYKPLLDVDDARVWSPEAKALLRNYNLLDLSI
;
A
#
# COMPACT_ATOMS: atom_id res chain seq x y z
N TYR A 1 7.51 -20.33 3.70
CA TYR A 1 6.20 -20.56 3.04
C TYR A 1 6.44 -21.33 1.77
N VAL A 2 5.53 -22.24 1.42
CA VAL A 2 5.49 -22.89 0.10
C VAL A 2 4.27 -22.31 -0.58
N CYS A 3 4.47 -21.62 -1.71
CA CYS A 3 3.44 -20.82 -2.38
C CYS A 3 3.47 -21.10 -3.88
N ALA A 4 2.29 -21.20 -4.48
CA ALA A 4 2.08 -21.14 -5.92
C ALA A 4 1.92 -19.67 -6.38
N PRO A 5 2.03 -19.38 -7.70
CA PRO A 5 1.72 -18.06 -8.23
C PRO A 5 0.28 -17.64 -7.87
N GLY A 6 0.14 -16.47 -7.25
CA GLY A 6 -1.15 -15.93 -6.80
C GLY A 6 -1.47 -16.18 -5.32
N ASP A 7 -0.74 -17.06 -4.64
CA ASP A 7 -0.92 -17.29 -3.21
C ASP A 7 -0.51 -16.06 -2.39
N VAL A 8 -1.27 -15.80 -1.33
CA VAL A 8 -1.02 -14.69 -0.40
C VAL A 8 -0.59 -15.24 0.95
N VAL A 9 0.52 -14.70 1.45
CA VAL A 9 1.00 -14.97 2.81
C VAL A 9 0.91 -13.69 3.63
N ILE A 10 0.29 -13.78 4.80
CA ILE A 10 0.19 -12.67 5.75
C ILE A 10 0.92 -13.07 7.04
N HIS A 11 1.85 -12.22 7.48
CA HIS A 11 2.51 -12.38 8.76
C HIS A 11 2.64 -11.03 9.47
N ASN A 12 2.82 -11.06 10.80
CA ASN A 12 3.20 -9.90 11.58
C ASN A 12 4.70 -9.60 11.37
N ARG A 13 5.09 -8.32 11.39
CA ARG A 13 6.50 -7.85 11.34
C ARG A 13 7.43 -8.48 12.39
N GLN A 14 6.89 -9.01 13.49
CA GLN A 14 7.66 -9.65 14.57
C GLN A 14 7.99 -11.12 14.29
N LEU A 15 7.41 -11.73 13.26
CA LEU A 15 7.71 -13.13 12.91
C LEU A 15 9.14 -13.22 12.37
N VAL A 16 9.98 -14.02 13.02
CA VAL A 16 11.30 -14.36 12.47
C VAL A 16 11.11 -15.20 11.22
N HIS A 17 11.62 -14.72 10.10
CA HIS A 17 11.53 -15.40 8.82
C HIS A 17 12.78 -15.12 7.98
N GLY A 18 13.01 -15.97 6.98
CA GLY A 18 14.14 -15.85 6.08
C GLY A 18 13.92 -16.68 4.82
N ALA A 19 14.81 -16.51 3.86
CA ALA A 19 14.81 -17.29 2.63
C ALA A 19 16.08 -18.12 2.55
N PHE A 20 15.94 -19.36 2.08
CA PHE A 20 17.07 -20.11 1.57
C PHE A 20 17.62 -19.45 0.30
N ALA A 21 18.92 -19.63 0.05
CA ALA A 21 19.54 -19.22 -1.20
C ALA A 21 18.81 -19.89 -2.38
N ASN A 22 18.47 -19.09 -3.40
CA ASN A 22 17.87 -19.63 -4.62
C ASN A 22 18.98 -20.25 -5.48
N THR A 23 19.01 -21.58 -5.54
CA THR A 23 19.97 -22.35 -6.36
C THR A 23 19.39 -22.81 -7.69
N SER A 24 18.12 -22.49 -7.97
CA SER A 24 17.47 -22.84 -9.23
C SER A 24 17.83 -21.85 -10.35
N LYS A 25 17.51 -22.20 -11.60
CA LYS A 25 17.63 -21.29 -12.75
C LYS A 25 16.49 -20.27 -12.79
N ASP A 26 15.42 -20.52 -12.05
CA ASP A 26 14.20 -19.72 -12.11
C ASP A 26 14.27 -18.54 -11.14
N SER A 27 13.74 -17.39 -11.58
CA SER A 27 13.62 -16.21 -10.72
C SER A 27 12.43 -16.35 -9.78
N ARG A 28 12.65 -16.10 -8.49
CA ARG A 28 11.59 -16.00 -7.50
C ARG A 28 11.25 -14.53 -7.25
N VAL A 29 10.01 -14.13 -7.55
CA VAL A 29 9.51 -12.76 -7.35
C VAL A 29 8.34 -12.77 -6.38
N SER A 30 8.39 -11.90 -5.37
CA SER A 30 7.30 -11.67 -4.42
C SER A 30 6.98 -10.18 -4.37
N PHE A 31 5.70 -9.83 -4.37
CA PHE A 31 5.23 -8.47 -4.14
C PHE A 31 4.82 -8.33 -2.67
N THR A 32 5.48 -7.44 -1.95
CA THR A 32 5.27 -7.24 -0.52
C THR A 32 4.54 -5.93 -0.27
N PHE A 33 3.48 -5.99 0.55
CA PHE A 33 2.75 -4.81 1.02
C PHE A 33 2.81 -4.78 2.55
N GLY A 34 3.32 -3.67 3.09
CA GLY A 34 3.24 -3.36 4.52
C GLY A 34 1.96 -2.60 4.83
N THR A 35 1.32 -2.93 5.95
CA THR A 35 0.19 -2.13 6.47
C THR A 35 0.47 -1.71 7.90
N HIS A 36 0.04 -0.51 8.24
CA HIS A 36 0.11 0.02 9.60
C HIS A 36 -1.30 0.22 10.13
N ARG A 37 -1.50 -0.04 11.43
CA ARG A 37 -2.72 0.42 12.10
C ARG A 37 -2.65 1.95 12.16
N ARG A 38 -3.70 2.65 11.73
CA ARG A 38 -3.70 4.11 11.74
C ARG A 38 -3.31 4.72 13.10
N SER A 39 -3.77 4.13 14.19
CA SER A 39 -3.46 4.61 15.55
C SER A 39 -2.01 4.39 15.98
N SER A 40 -1.22 3.58 15.27
CA SER A 40 0.20 3.37 15.58
C SER A 40 1.14 4.33 14.84
N ILE A 41 0.59 5.15 13.94
CA ILE A 41 1.37 6.09 13.11
C ILE A 41 0.86 7.53 13.20
N LEU A 42 -0.35 7.76 13.72
CA LEU A 42 -0.89 9.11 13.87
C LEU A 42 -0.05 9.90 14.87
N ASP A 43 0.38 11.09 14.46
CA ASP A 43 1.17 12.04 15.26
C ASP A 43 2.53 11.48 15.69
N VAL A 44 3.02 10.44 15.01
CA VAL A 44 4.37 9.90 15.19
C VAL A 44 5.35 10.69 14.32
N GLU A 45 6.48 11.09 14.88
CA GLU A 45 7.61 11.63 14.13
C GLU A 45 8.52 10.49 13.67
N ALA A 46 8.66 10.30 12.35
CA ALA A 46 9.48 9.26 11.78
C ALA A 46 9.95 9.61 10.36
N GLY A 47 10.92 8.85 9.84
CA GLY A 47 11.55 9.11 8.55
C GLY A 47 12.64 8.12 8.19
N LEU A 48 12.39 6.81 8.36
CA LEU A 48 13.42 5.81 8.06
C LEU A 48 13.80 5.76 6.57
N HIS A 49 12.85 6.04 5.67
CA HIS A 49 13.06 5.98 4.21
C HIS A 49 12.79 7.31 3.50
N ASN A 50 12.52 8.39 4.24
CA ASN A 50 12.27 9.73 3.72
C ASN A 50 12.67 10.78 4.76
N THR A 51 12.55 12.06 4.40
CA THR A 51 12.78 13.15 5.36
C THR A 51 11.86 13.00 6.57
N THR A 52 12.44 13.10 7.77
CA THR A 52 11.69 13.07 9.02
C THR A 52 10.52 14.03 8.97
N ALA A 53 9.34 13.52 9.30
CA ALA A 53 8.11 14.29 9.35
C ALA A 53 7.19 13.73 10.43
N VAL A 54 6.30 14.58 10.94
CA VAL A 54 5.15 14.13 11.72
C VAL A 54 4.14 13.52 10.78
N TYR A 55 3.70 12.30 11.09
CA TYR A 55 2.67 11.58 10.34
C TYR A 55 1.29 12.02 10.80
N ASP A 56 0.97 13.27 10.49
CA ASP A 56 -0.33 13.87 10.80
C ASP A 56 -1.48 13.24 9.98
N ALA A 57 -2.72 13.64 10.30
CA ALA A 57 -3.89 13.14 9.61
C ALA A 57 -3.90 13.47 8.10
N ALA A 58 -3.37 14.63 7.70
CA ALA A 58 -3.38 15.08 6.32
C ALA A 58 -2.40 14.26 5.46
N ARG A 59 -1.18 14.04 5.95
CA ARG A 59 -0.18 13.18 5.30
C ARG A 59 -0.66 11.74 5.20
N ILE A 60 -1.27 11.19 6.27
CA ILE A 60 -1.81 9.83 6.24
C ILE A 60 -2.94 9.73 5.20
N LEU A 61 -3.80 10.73 5.11
CA LEU A 61 -4.88 10.77 4.13
C LEU A 61 -4.34 10.83 2.69
N GLU A 62 -3.37 11.71 2.45
CA GLU A 62 -2.71 11.86 1.16
C GLU A 62 -1.97 10.57 0.76
N ARG A 63 -1.21 9.96 1.69
CA ARG A 63 -0.59 8.65 1.44
C ARG A 63 -1.65 7.59 1.19
N SER A 64 -2.83 7.65 1.80
CA SER A 64 -3.88 6.64 1.59
C SER A 64 -4.56 6.72 0.23
N ARG A 65 -4.37 7.79 -0.57
CA ARG A 65 -5.06 7.99 -1.85
C ARG A 65 -4.86 6.85 -2.87
N MET A 66 -3.71 6.16 -2.83
CA MET A 66 -3.47 5.01 -3.71
C MET A 66 -4.43 3.87 -3.49
N ILE A 67 -4.97 3.72 -2.28
CA ILE A 67 -6.00 2.72 -2.00
C ILE A 67 -7.27 3.06 -2.78
N GLY A 68 -7.66 4.34 -2.83
CA GLY A 68 -8.78 4.81 -3.64
C GLY A 68 -8.59 4.53 -5.13
N TYR A 69 -7.44 4.91 -5.69
CA TYR A 69 -7.11 4.60 -7.10
C TYR A 69 -7.11 3.10 -7.39
N ALA A 70 -6.58 2.27 -6.48
CA ALA A 70 -6.58 0.83 -6.66
C ALA A 70 -7.99 0.22 -6.61
N ILE A 71 -8.86 0.71 -5.72
CA ILE A 71 -10.27 0.30 -5.65
C ILE A 71 -10.97 0.63 -6.96
N ASP A 72 -10.80 1.85 -7.49
CA ASP A 72 -11.44 2.25 -8.74
C ASP A 72 -10.89 1.48 -9.94
N ALA A 73 -9.56 1.34 -10.06
CA ALA A 73 -8.93 0.51 -11.09
C ALA A 73 -9.44 -0.93 -11.08
N ARG A 74 -9.62 -1.52 -9.88
CA ARG A 74 -10.17 -2.87 -9.73
C ARG A 74 -11.62 -2.93 -10.16
N ARG A 75 -12.46 -1.96 -9.76
CA ARG A 75 -13.86 -1.86 -10.17
C ARG A 75 -14.01 -1.77 -11.69
N GLN A 76 -13.16 -0.97 -12.35
CA GLN A 76 -13.16 -0.84 -13.81
C GLN A 76 -12.81 -2.18 -14.51
N TYR A 77 -11.87 -2.94 -13.94
CA TYR A 77 -11.41 -4.21 -14.53
C TYR A 77 -12.31 -5.40 -14.18
N PHE A 78 -12.91 -5.42 -12.99
CA PHE A 78 -13.83 -6.45 -12.49
C PHE A 78 -15.18 -5.83 -12.11
N PRO A 79 -16.04 -5.49 -13.09
CA PRO A 79 -17.28 -4.75 -12.85
C PRO A 79 -18.31 -5.53 -12.03
N GLU A 80 -18.23 -6.86 -12.03
CA GLU A 80 -19.15 -7.74 -11.29
C GLU A 80 -18.77 -7.89 -9.80
N GLU A 81 -17.58 -7.45 -9.39
CA GLU A 81 -17.17 -7.49 -7.99
C GLU A 81 -17.73 -6.30 -7.20
N THR A 82 -18.11 -6.53 -5.94
CA THR A 82 -18.43 -5.44 -5.02
C THR A 82 -17.13 -4.71 -4.63
N PRO A 83 -16.99 -3.40 -4.91
CA PRO A 83 -15.79 -2.65 -4.56
C PRO A 83 -15.56 -2.61 -3.04
N TYR A 84 -14.31 -2.67 -2.61
CA TYR A 84 -13.97 -2.54 -1.21
C TYR A 84 -14.25 -1.10 -0.70
N CYS A 85 -15.01 -0.98 0.37
CA CYS A 85 -15.32 0.29 1.00
C CYS A 85 -14.26 0.66 2.05
N TYR A 86 -13.26 1.44 1.64
CA TYR A 86 -12.21 1.90 2.55
C TYR A 86 -12.68 3.11 3.36
N LYS A 87 -13.20 2.85 4.56
CA LYS A 87 -13.82 3.83 5.47
C LYS A 87 -13.08 5.17 5.61
N PRO A 88 -11.73 5.22 5.74
CA PRO A 88 -11.02 6.50 5.89
C PRO A 88 -11.13 7.44 4.70
N LEU A 89 -11.63 6.97 3.55
CA LEU A 89 -11.77 7.76 2.34
C LEU A 89 -13.22 8.11 2.00
N LEU A 90 -14.20 7.69 2.81
CA LEU A 90 -15.63 7.90 2.53
C LEU A 90 -16.03 9.39 2.54
N ASP A 91 -15.49 10.16 3.48
CA ASP A 91 -15.84 11.57 3.66
C ASP A 91 -14.93 12.51 2.85
N VAL A 92 -14.11 11.96 1.96
CA VAL A 92 -13.22 12.76 1.11
C VAL A 92 -13.94 13.04 -0.19
N ASP A 93 -14.22 14.31 -0.45
CA ASP A 93 -14.83 14.81 -1.68
C ASP A 93 -13.78 14.86 -2.82
N ASP A 94 -13.23 13.69 -3.13
CA ASP A 94 -12.34 13.46 -4.27
C ASP A 94 -12.74 12.12 -4.87
N ALA A 95 -13.20 12.15 -6.12
CA ALA A 95 -13.69 10.98 -6.82
C ALA A 95 -12.60 9.90 -7.03
N ARG A 96 -11.31 10.23 -6.83
CA ARG A 96 -10.14 9.32 -6.94
C ARG A 96 -10.27 8.32 -8.10
N VAL A 97 -10.68 8.84 -9.24
CA VAL A 97 -10.91 8.05 -10.46
C VAL A 97 -9.55 7.65 -11.02
N TRP A 98 -9.38 6.35 -11.24
CA TRP A 98 -8.19 5.82 -11.87
C TRP A 98 -8.19 6.14 -13.37
N SER A 99 -7.13 6.79 -13.81
CA SER A 99 -6.88 7.10 -15.22
C SER A 99 -5.38 7.16 -15.52
N PRO A 100 -4.97 7.15 -16.80
CA PRO A 100 -3.58 7.39 -17.19
C PRO A 100 -3.03 8.72 -16.66
N GLU A 101 -3.86 9.76 -16.58
CA GLU A 101 -3.51 11.07 -16.03
C GLU A 101 -3.27 10.97 -14.52
N ALA A 102 -4.16 10.28 -13.79
CA ALA A 102 -3.97 10.02 -12.36
C ALA A 102 -2.65 9.28 -12.09
N LYS A 103 -2.28 8.31 -12.94
CA LYS A 103 -1.00 7.60 -12.86
C LYS A 103 0.19 8.55 -12.99
N ALA A 104 0.12 9.54 -13.88
CA ALA A 104 1.20 10.52 -14.07
C ALA A 104 1.42 11.39 -12.81
N LEU A 105 0.36 11.66 -12.04
CA LEU A 105 0.41 12.40 -10.77
C LEU A 105 1.05 11.60 -9.62
N LEU A 106 1.31 10.31 -9.80
CA LEU A 106 1.92 9.45 -8.77
C LEU A 106 3.44 9.56 -8.70
N ARG A 107 4.06 10.39 -9.54
CA ARG A 107 5.50 10.67 -9.45
C ARG A 107 5.83 11.17 -8.06
N ASN A 108 6.90 10.63 -7.46
CA ASN A 108 7.39 10.97 -6.12
C ASN A 108 6.40 10.67 -4.97
N TYR A 109 5.33 9.92 -5.22
CA TYR A 109 4.39 9.51 -4.18
C TYR A 109 5.06 8.75 -3.02
N ASN A 110 6.16 8.04 -3.29
CA ASN A 110 6.97 7.34 -2.28
C ASN A 110 7.59 8.29 -1.23
N LEU A 111 7.72 9.60 -1.51
CA LEU A 111 8.19 10.57 -0.50
C LEU A 111 7.23 10.71 0.69
N LEU A 112 5.99 10.26 0.52
CA LEU A 112 4.96 10.26 1.55
C LEU A 112 4.93 8.97 2.39
N ASP A 113 5.88 8.05 2.20
CA ASP A 113 5.93 6.80 2.94
C ASP A 113 5.88 7.00 4.47
N LEU A 114 5.26 6.03 5.13
CA LEU A 114 4.96 6.05 6.57
C LEU A 114 5.82 4.99 7.26
N SER A 115 7.14 5.13 7.13
CA SER A 115 8.12 4.14 7.58
C SER A 115 8.45 4.31 9.06
N ILE A 116 8.08 3.31 9.88
CA ILE A 116 8.34 3.24 11.33
C ILE A 116 9.14 2.00 11.77
#